data_AF-A0A7L5ACM7-F1
#
_entry.id   AF-A0A7L5ACM7-F1
#
_cell.length_a   1.000
_cell.length_b   1.000
_cell.length_c   1.000
_cell.angle_alpha   90.00
_cell.angle_beta   90.00
_cell.angle_gamma   90.00
#
_symmetry.space_group_name_H-M   'P 1'
#
loop_
_entity.id
_entity.type
_entity.pdbx_description
1 polymer ?
#
loop_
_entity_poly.entity_id
_entity_poly.type
_entity_poly.pdbx_seq_one_letter_code
_entity_poly.pdbx_strand_id
1 'polypeptide(L)'
;MAIDLDFERTLHQTARTVPVEDDLFTTFADKVLRRVDEVIESRRCKWTPRHGHIRLLQLLRSHQGKSRAVSLESLARTMNFTPRELKDIVQDLRLNFGVQLGASRDSEAGGYYLVATEEESIESTAQMLHQATSMLRVVAAMRGGREVIDNLLHQLRLDLSQEGQS
;
A
#
# COMPACT_ATOMS: atom_id res chain seq x y z
N MET A 1 19.39 -11.51 21.20
CA MET A 1 18.45 -11.95 20.13
C MET A 1 17.05 -11.81 20.70
N ALA A 2 16.47 -10.63 20.54
CA ALA A 2 15.10 -10.26 20.89
C ALA A 2 14.87 -8.97 20.10
N ILE A 3 14.33 -9.09 18.88
CA ILE A 3 13.87 -7.92 18.15
C ILE A 3 12.44 -7.70 18.62
N ASP A 4 12.26 -6.54 19.20
CA ASP A 4 11.11 -6.08 19.97
C ASP A 4 9.79 -6.30 19.23
N LEU A 5 8.87 -6.98 19.92
CA LEU A 5 7.44 -7.03 19.60
C LEU A 5 6.77 -5.64 19.65
N ASP A 6 7.51 -4.62 20.07
CA ASP A 6 7.05 -3.22 20.11
C ASP A 6 7.10 -2.49 18.75
N PHE A 7 7.82 -3.01 17.75
CA PHE A 7 7.82 -2.39 16.42
C PHE A 7 6.46 -2.55 15.71
N GLU A 8 5.80 -3.70 15.86
CA GLU A 8 4.47 -3.92 15.29
C GLU A 8 3.37 -3.16 16.05
N ARG A 9 3.52 -2.96 17.37
CA ARG A 9 2.57 -2.16 18.16
C ARG A 9 2.65 -0.66 17.88
N THR A 10 3.82 -0.15 17.52
CA THR A 10 4.03 1.30 17.35
C THR A 10 3.48 1.82 16.01
N LEU A 11 3.29 0.96 15.00
CA LEU A 11 2.73 1.37 13.71
C LEU A 11 1.20 1.56 13.71
N HIS A 12 0.50 1.15 14.77
CA HIS A 12 -0.97 1.25 14.85
C HIS A 12 -1.49 2.58 15.42
N GLN A 13 -0.63 3.55 15.78
CA GLN A 13 -1.08 4.68 16.63
C GLN A 13 -0.96 6.10 16.07
N THR A 14 -0.68 6.28 14.78
CA THR A 14 -0.64 7.63 14.18
C THR A 14 -1.41 7.71 12.86
N ALA A 15 -2.73 7.69 12.98
CA ALA A 15 -3.63 8.40 12.08
C ALA A 15 -4.85 8.82 12.89
N ARG A 16 -4.93 10.09 13.31
CA ARG A 16 -6.19 10.68 13.79
C ARG A 16 -7.09 10.96 12.59
N THR A 17 -7.60 9.89 11.99
CA THR A 17 -8.91 9.94 11.34
C THR A 17 -9.94 9.85 12.46
N VAL A 18 -10.91 10.77 12.49
CA VAL A 18 -12.09 10.67 13.36
C VAL A 18 -12.60 9.22 13.27
N PRO A 19 -12.71 8.48 14.40
CA PRO A 19 -13.20 7.12 14.34
C PRO A 19 -14.66 7.20 13.90
N VAL A 20 -14.91 6.85 12.64
CA VAL A 20 -16.24 6.43 12.25
C VAL A 20 -16.43 5.13 13.02
N GLU A 21 -17.45 5.05 13.87
CA GLU A 21 -17.82 3.81 14.56
C GLU A 21 -17.90 2.71 13.50
N ASP A 22 -16.87 1.87 13.44
CA ASP A 22 -16.92 0.67 12.63
C ASP A 22 -17.95 -0.22 13.31
N ASP A 23 -19.11 -0.34 12.67
CA ASP A 23 -20.15 -1.29 13.07
C ASP A 23 -19.49 -2.67 13.22
N LEU A 24 -19.93 -3.46 14.21
CA LEU A 24 -19.35 -4.76 14.58
C LEU A 24 -19.28 -5.76 13.41
N PHE A 25 -19.99 -5.48 12.32
CA PHE A 25 -20.06 -6.27 11.10
C PHE A 25 -19.17 -5.77 9.95
N THR A 26 -18.43 -4.67 10.14
CA THR A 26 -17.55 -4.12 9.09
C THR A 26 -16.35 -5.04 8.87
N THR A 27 -16.29 -5.67 7.69
CA THR A 27 -15.16 -6.54 7.32
C THR A 27 -13.95 -5.72 6.85
N PHE A 28 -12.78 -6.36 6.75
CA PHE A 28 -11.59 -5.74 6.17
C PHE A 28 -11.85 -5.27 4.73
N ALA A 29 -12.50 -6.11 3.92
CA ALA A 29 -12.91 -5.78 2.56
C ALA A 29 -13.81 -4.54 2.51
N ASP A 30 -14.75 -4.39 3.45
CA ASP A 30 -15.62 -3.21 3.52
C ASP A 30 -14.82 -1.93 3.77
N LYS A 31 -13.77 -1.98 4.62
CA LYS A 31 -12.87 -0.83 4.85
C LYS A 31 -12.09 -0.47 3.59
N VAL A 32 -11.59 -1.47 2.86
CA VAL A 32 -10.87 -1.26 1.60
C VAL A 32 -11.79 -0.66 0.54
N LEU A 33 -13.00 -1.19 0.37
CA LEU A 33 -13.99 -0.65 -0.56
C LEU A 33 -14.44 0.76 -0.20
N ARG A 34 -14.68 1.02 1.09
CA ARG A 34 -14.98 2.37 1.57
C ARG A 34 -13.86 3.34 1.19
N ARG A 35 -12.60 2.93 1.34
CA ARG A 35 -11.46 3.76 0.92
C ARG A 35 -11.43 3.97 -0.61
N VAL A 36 -11.75 2.94 -1.39
CA VAL A 36 -11.89 3.07 -2.85
C VAL A 36 -12.96 4.10 -3.22
N ASP A 37 -14.12 4.05 -2.58
CA ASP A 37 -15.22 5.00 -2.81
C ASP A 37 -14.83 6.43 -2.43
N GLU A 38 -14.18 6.61 -1.27
CA GLU A 38 -13.62 7.91 -0.87
C GLU A 38 -12.67 8.47 -1.93
N VAL A 39 -11.77 7.65 -2.49
CA VAL A 39 -10.85 8.09 -3.54
C VAL A 39 -11.58 8.41 -4.84
N ILE A 40 -12.50 7.56 -5.31
CA ILE A 40 -13.25 7.82 -6.54
C ILE A 40 -14.03 9.14 -6.45
N GLU A 41 -14.61 9.42 -5.28
CA GLU A 41 -15.39 10.64 -5.02
C GLU A 41 -14.52 11.83 -4.59
N SER A 42 -13.19 11.67 -4.58
CA SER A 42 -12.22 12.67 -4.11
C SER A 42 -12.48 13.17 -2.68
N ARG A 43 -13.10 12.35 -1.83
CA ARG A 43 -13.32 12.62 -0.40
C ARG A 43 -12.10 12.19 0.40
N ARG A 44 -11.75 12.95 1.45
CA ARG A 44 -10.66 12.61 2.39
C ARG A 44 -9.35 12.22 1.68
N CYS A 45 -9.06 12.91 0.58
CA CYS A 45 -7.84 12.74 -0.19
C CYS A 45 -7.01 14.01 -0.06
N LYS A 46 -5.70 13.86 0.16
CA LYS A 46 -4.76 14.99 0.16
C LYS A 46 -4.59 15.59 -1.23
N TRP A 47 -4.69 14.75 -2.25
CA TRP A 47 -4.50 15.11 -3.65
C TRP A 47 -5.73 14.72 -4.47
N THR A 48 -5.99 15.44 -5.57
CA THR A 48 -7.05 15.06 -6.50
C THR A 48 -6.63 13.83 -7.31
N PRO A 49 -7.40 12.73 -7.29
CA PRO A 49 -7.09 11.54 -8.06
C PRO A 49 -7.24 11.82 -9.55
N ARG A 50 -6.27 11.32 -10.34
CA ARG A 50 -6.28 11.44 -11.79
C ARG A 50 -7.27 10.46 -12.41
N HIS A 51 -7.66 10.71 -13.66
CA HIS A 51 -8.57 9.82 -14.39
C HIS A 51 -8.10 8.35 -14.41
N GLY A 52 -6.79 8.11 -14.54
CA GLY A 52 -6.20 6.77 -14.48
C GLY A 52 -6.40 6.08 -13.13
N HIS A 53 -6.36 6.82 -12.01
CA HIS A 53 -6.56 6.29 -10.67
C HIS A 53 -8.00 5.80 -10.51
N ILE A 54 -8.96 6.67 -10.83
CA ILE A 54 -10.39 6.40 -10.75
C ILE A 54 -10.75 5.18 -11.61
N ARG A 55 -10.25 5.15 -12.84
CA ARG A 55 -10.54 4.06 -13.79
C ARG A 55 -9.97 2.72 -13.33
N LEU A 56 -8.74 2.69 -12.77
CA LEU A 56 -8.17 1.46 -12.23
C LEU A 56 -8.98 0.96 -11.03
N LEU A 57 -9.33 1.86 -10.11
CA LEU A 57 -10.11 1.51 -8.93
C LEU A 57 -11.49 0.96 -9.31
N GLN A 58 -12.19 1.59 -10.27
CA GLN A 58 -13.46 1.09 -10.80
C GLN A 58 -13.34 -0.32 -11.37
N LEU A 59 -12.28 -0.60 -12.14
CA LEU A 59 -12.02 -1.94 -12.66
C LEU A 59 -11.78 -2.93 -11.54
N LEU A 60 -10.99 -2.59 -10.53
CA LEU A 60 -10.62 -3.51 -9.46
C LEU A 60 -11.72 -3.75 -8.41
N ARG A 61 -12.82 -2.99 -8.39
CA ARG A 61 -13.93 -3.19 -7.41
C ARG A 61 -14.46 -4.62 -7.37
N SER A 62 -14.54 -5.30 -8.51
CA SER A 62 -14.99 -6.70 -8.59
C SER A 62 -13.90 -7.73 -8.29
N HIS A 63 -12.65 -7.27 -8.16
CA HIS A 63 -11.44 -8.09 -7.99
C HIS A 63 -10.89 -7.99 -6.57
N GLN A 64 -11.72 -8.38 -5.61
CA GLN A 64 -11.35 -8.46 -4.20
C GLN A 64 -10.79 -9.84 -3.88
N GLY A 65 -9.66 -9.86 -3.19
CA GLY A 65 -8.94 -11.07 -2.80
C GLY A 65 -7.99 -11.60 -3.87
N LYS A 66 -6.96 -12.31 -3.40
CA LYS A 66 -5.85 -12.81 -4.23
C LYS A 66 -6.32 -13.74 -5.35
N SER A 67 -7.35 -14.54 -5.09
CA SER A 67 -7.95 -15.45 -6.06
C SER A 67 -8.63 -14.75 -7.25
N ARG A 68 -8.93 -13.45 -7.13
CA ARG A 68 -9.54 -12.63 -8.18
C ARG A 68 -8.57 -11.65 -8.83
N ALA A 69 -7.27 -11.83 -8.62
CA ALA A 69 -6.25 -10.95 -9.19
C ALA A 69 -6.34 -10.88 -10.72
N VAL A 70 -6.17 -9.66 -11.25
CA VAL A 70 -6.14 -9.40 -12.69
C VAL A 70 -4.71 -9.16 -13.12
N SER A 71 -4.28 -9.83 -14.18
CA SER A 71 -2.90 -9.71 -14.65
C SER A 71 -2.55 -8.27 -15.05
N LEU A 72 -1.28 -7.91 -14.83
CA LEU A 72 -0.75 -6.60 -15.22
C LEU A 72 -0.99 -6.31 -16.70
N GLU A 73 -0.77 -7.30 -17.56
CA GLU A 73 -0.96 -7.16 -19.01
C GLU A 73 -2.41 -6.92 -19.40
N SER A 74 -3.36 -7.61 -18.74
CA SER A 74 -4.79 -7.43 -18.99
C SER A 74 -5.25 -6.03 -18.58
N LEU A 75 -4.83 -5.58 -17.40
CA LEU A 75 -5.12 -4.22 -16.92
C LEU A 75 -4.49 -3.16 -17.84
N ALA A 76 -3.22 -3.31 -18.21
CA ALA A 76 -2.52 -2.39 -19.10
C ALA A 76 -3.24 -2.24 -20.44
N ARG A 77 -3.62 -3.38 -21.06
CA ARG A 77 -4.39 -3.40 -22.31
C ARG A 77 -5.76 -2.74 -22.16
N THR A 78 -6.51 -3.09 -21.10
CA THR A 78 -7.85 -2.53 -20.84
C THR A 78 -7.80 -1.03 -20.61
N MET A 79 -6.75 -0.57 -19.94
CA MET A 79 -6.58 0.84 -19.61
C MET A 79 -5.92 1.66 -20.72
N ASN A 80 -5.38 1.01 -21.76
CA ASN A 80 -4.52 1.63 -22.77
C ASN A 80 -3.31 2.34 -22.15
N PHE A 81 -2.67 1.66 -21.20
CA PHE A 81 -1.43 2.08 -20.55
C PHE A 81 -0.31 1.08 -20.83
N THR A 82 0.92 1.56 -20.74
CA THR A 82 2.08 0.68 -20.63
C THR A 82 2.10 -0.02 -19.26
N PRO A 83 2.74 -1.19 -19.15
CA PRO A 83 2.93 -1.86 -17.86
C PRO A 83 3.65 -0.98 -16.82
N ARG A 84 4.47 -0.03 -17.26
CA ARG A 84 5.18 0.92 -16.38
C ARG A 84 4.22 1.96 -15.81
N GLU A 85 3.44 2.63 -16.66
CA GLU A 85 2.45 3.62 -16.22
C GLU A 85 1.44 3.01 -15.25
N LEU A 86 1.02 1.76 -15.49
CA LEU A 86 0.13 1.05 -14.59
C LEU A 86 0.76 0.79 -13.22
N LYS A 87 2.04 0.40 -13.17
CA LYS A 87 2.78 0.23 -11.90
C LYS A 87 2.91 1.56 -11.15
N ASP A 88 3.17 2.64 -11.86
CA ASP A 88 3.27 3.98 -11.27
C ASP A 88 1.92 4.41 -10.66
N ILE A 89 0.80 4.17 -11.36
CA ILE A 89 -0.56 4.40 -10.85
C ILE A 89 -0.83 3.56 -9.60
N VAL A 90 -0.49 2.27 -9.60
CA VAL A 90 -0.70 1.40 -8.43
C VAL A 90 0.12 1.87 -7.24
N GLN A 91 1.37 2.27 -7.46
CA GLN A 91 2.24 2.80 -6.41
C GLN A 91 1.67 4.10 -5.84
N ASP A 92 1.19 5.00 -6.69
CA ASP A 92 0.59 6.27 -6.27
C ASP A 92 -0.68 6.04 -5.44
N LEU A 93 -1.55 5.11 -5.88
CA LEU A 93 -2.75 4.71 -5.13
C LEU A 93 -2.43 4.14 -3.73
N ARG A 94 -1.34 3.40 -3.59
CA ARG A 94 -0.89 2.88 -2.29
C ARG A 94 -0.34 3.98 -1.40
N LEU A 95 0.61 4.77 -1.91
CA LEU A 95 1.37 5.75 -1.12
C LEU A 95 0.54 7.00 -0.80
N ASN A 96 -0.08 7.59 -1.81
CA ASN A 96 -0.72 8.91 -1.69
C ASN A 96 -2.22 8.82 -1.42
N PHE A 97 -2.85 7.69 -1.74
CA PHE A 97 -4.28 7.47 -1.52
C PHE A 97 -4.58 6.40 -0.48
N GLY A 98 -3.58 5.66 0.02
CA GLY A 98 -3.77 4.68 1.09
C GLY A 98 -4.68 3.50 0.69
N VAL A 99 -4.77 3.18 -0.60
CA VAL A 99 -5.60 2.06 -1.08
C VAL A 99 -4.83 0.75 -0.90
N GLN A 100 -5.46 -0.21 -0.22
CA GLN A 100 -4.89 -1.54 0.00
C GLN A 100 -5.00 -2.40 -1.28
N LEU A 101 -3.97 -2.31 -2.11
CA LEU A 101 -3.83 -3.09 -3.34
C LEU A 101 -2.80 -4.21 -3.14
N GLY A 102 -3.19 -5.45 -3.33
CA GLY A 102 -2.30 -6.60 -3.30
C GLY A 102 -1.68 -6.87 -4.67
N ALA A 103 -0.58 -7.64 -4.70
CA ALA A 103 0.00 -8.16 -5.93
C ALA A 103 0.24 -9.67 -5.80
N SER A 104 -0.33 -10.45 -6.72
CA SER A 104 -0.13 -11.91 -6.78
C SER A 104 0.91 -12.23 -7.84
N ARG A 105 1.69 -13.30 -7.61
CA ARG A 105 2.61 -13.89 -8.61
C ARG A 105 2.06 -15.17 -9.23
N ASP A 106 0.93 -15.67 -8.73
CA ASP A 106 0.42 -17.02 -9.05
C ASP A 106 -0.35 -17.07 -10.38
N SER A 107 -0.84 -15.94 -10.89
CA SER A 107 -1.30 -15.83 -12.28
C SER A 107 -0.09 -15.74 -13.20
N GLU A 108 -0.09 -16.38 -14.38
CA GLU A 108 1.06 -16.53 -15.31
C GLU A 108 1.93 -15.28 -15.63
N ALA A 109 1.52 -14.06 -15.25
CA ALA A 109 2.30 -12.81 -15.39
C ALA A 109 2.33 -11.91 -14.11
N GLY A 110 1.78 -12.39 -13.00
CA GLY A 110 1.44 -11.60 -11.82
C GLY A 110 0.28 -10.61 -12.05
N GLY A 111 -0.42 -10.23 -10.98
CA GLY A 111 -1.64 -9.43 -11.08
C GLY A 111 -1.97 -8.62 -9.84
N TYR A 112 -2.89 -7.66 -9.99
CA TYR A 112 -3.35 -6.77 -8.92
C TYR A 112 -4.79 -7.10 -8.49
N TYR A 113 -5.07 -6.88 -7.21
CA TYR A 113 -6.38 -7.07 -6.59
C TYR A 113 -6.56 -6.07 -5.44
N LEU A 114 -7.80 -5.83 -5.04
CA LEU A 114 -8.10 -5.17 -3.76
C LEU A 114 -7.98 -6.20 -2.65
N VAL A 115 -7.20 -5.88 -1.62
CA VAL A 115 -7.01 -6.78 -0.48
C VAL A 115 -8.34 -7.00 0.24
N ALA A 116 -8.72 -8.26 0.48
CA ALA A 116 -9.99 -8.61 1.09
C ALA A 116 -9.86 -9.00 2.58
N THR A 117 -8.69 -9.50 2.99
CA THR A 117 -8.43 -9.92 4.38
C THR A 117 -7.14 -9.33 4.95
N GLU A 118 -7.02 -9.35 6.27
CA GLU A 118 -5.81 -8.86 6.95
C GLU A 118 -4.59 -9.74 6.63
N GLU A 119 -4.79 -11.06 6.50
CA GLU A 119 -3.73 -11.99 6.12
C GLU A 119 -3.18 -11.68 4.73
N GLU A 120 -4.04 -11.33 3.77
CA GLU A 120 -3.61 -10.91 2.43
C GLU A 120 -2.85 -9.58 2.48
N SER A 121 -3.20 -8.66 3.39
CA SER A 121 -2.47 -7.42 3.63
C SER A 121 -1.04 -7.71 4.10
N ILE A 122 -0.91 -8.58 5.10
CA ILE A 122 0.38 -9.00 5.65
C ILE A 122 1.21 -9.72 4.58
N GLU A 123 0.62 -10.66 3.84
CA GLU A 123 1.31 -11.38 2.77
C GLU A 123 1.80 -10.43 1.67
N SER A 124 0.95 -9.51 1.24
CA SER A 124 1.27 -8.59 0.14
C SER A 124 2.35 -7.58 0.50
N THR A 125 2.52 -7.24 1.78
CA THR A 125 3.52 -6.30 2.28
C THR A 125 4.85 -6.96 2.65
N ALA A 126 4.89 -8.28 2.88
CA ALA A 126 6.10 -9.01 3.26
C ALA A 126 7.29 -8.80 2.29
N GLN A 127 7.02 -8.84 0.97
CA GLN A 127 8.06 -8.59 -0.03
C GLN A 127 8.53 -7.13 -0.02
N MET A 128 7.63 -6.18 0.23
CA MET A 128 7.96 -4.76 0.32
C MET A 128 8.87 -4.49 1.52
N LEU A 129 8.58 -5.12 2.66
CA LEU A 129 9.41 -5.03 3.86
C LEU A 129 10.82 -5.61 3.62
N HIS A 130 10.90 -6.74 2.92
CA HIS A 130 12.19 -7.32 2.52
C HIS A 130 13.00 -6.39 1.59
N GLN A 131 12.33 -5.77 0.62
CA GLN A 131 12.93 -4.79 -0.28
C GLN A 131 13.40 -3.54 0.47
N ALA A 132 12.57 -2.97 1.35
CA ALA A 132 12.92 -1.83 2.20
C ALA A 132 14.17 -2.13 3.04
N THR A 133 14.20 -3.29 3.70
CA THR A 133 15.35 -3.75 4.48
C THR A 133 16.62 -3.89 3.63
N SER A 134 16.48 -4.46 2.43
CA SER A 134 17.61 -4.64 1.50
C SER A 134 18.17 -3.29 1.01
N MET A 135 17.29 -2.34 0.68
CA MET A 135 17.71 -0.98 0.31
C MET A 135 18.42 -0.27 1.45
N LEU A 136 17.94 -0.41 2.69
CA LEU A 136 18.62 0.18 3.85
C LEU A 136 20.05 -0.38 4.04
N ARG A 137 20.24 -1.68 3.81
CA ARG A 137 21.58 -2.30 3.83
C ARG A 137 22.50 -1.73 2.75
N VAL A 138 21.98 -1.50 1.54
CA VAL A 138 22.74 -0.88 0.44
C VAL A 138 23.16 0.54 0.83
N VAL A 139 22.23 1.36 1.34
CA VAL A 139 22.56 2.73 1.79
C VAL A 139 23.60 2.71 2.90
N ALA A 140 23.48 1.81 3.88
CA ALA A 140 24.46 1.65 4.95
C ALA A 140 25.85 1.28 4.42
N ALA A 141 25.92 0.36 3.46
CA ALA A 141 27.18 -0.02 2.81
C ALA A 141 27.82 1.15 2.06
N MET A 142 27.01 2.00 1.41
CA MET A 142 27.49 3.18 0.68
C MET A 142 27.91 4.33 1.59
N ARG A 143 27.31 4.47 2.78
CA ARG A 143 27.52 5.61 3.70
C ARG A 143 28.48 5.35 4.86
N GLY A 144 29.14 4.19 4.90
CA GLY A 144 30.23 3.93 5.85
C GLY A 144 29.91 3.00 7.02
N GLY A 145 28.91 2.11 6.87
CA GLY A 145 28.72 0.97 7.78
C GLY A 145 27.47 1.03 8.65
N ARG A 146 27.45 0.17 9.67
CA ARG A 146 26.22 -0.18 10.42
C ARG A 146 25.72 0.94 11.34
N GLU A 147 26.59 1.80 11.84
CA GLU A 147 26.25 2.95 12.69
C GLU A 147 25.37 3.99 11.97
N VAL A 148 25.42 4.01 10.64
CA VAL A 148 24.56 4.88 9.82
C VAL A 148 23.11 4.39 9.82
N ILE A 149 22.85 3.10 10.09
CA ILE A 149 21.51 2.53 10.09
C ILE A 149 20.63 3.16 11.16
N ASP A 150 21.15 3.35 12.38
CA ASP A 150 20.35 3.90 13.49
C ASP A 150 19.95 5.35 13.20
N ASN A 151 20.87 6.14 12.63
CA ASN A 151 20.58 7.51 12.17
C ASN A 151 19.55 7.53 11.02
N LEU A 152 19.65 6.58 10.07
CA LEU A 152 18.68 6.44 8.99
C LEU A 152 17.30 6.02 9.50
N LEU A 153 17.23 5.09 10.46
CA LEU A 153 15.98 4.67 11.09
C LEU A 153 15.36 5.83 11.86
N HIS A 154 16.17 6.66 12.53
CA HIS A 154 15.70 7.88 13.19
C HIS A 154 15.13 8.88 12.17
N GLN A 155 15.84 9.15 11.08
CA GLN A 155 15.36 10.03 10.00
C GLN A 155 14.06 9.51 9.36
N LEU A 156 14.00 8.23 9.01
CA LEU A 156 12.79 7.60 8.47
C LEU A 156 11.61 7.74 9.43
N ARG A 157 11.83 7.58 10.74
CA ARG A 157 10.78 7.78 11.73
C ARG A 157 10.27 9.22 11.73
N LEU A 158 11.15 10.21 11.59
CA LEU A 158 10.77 11.62 11.50
C LEU A 158 9.96 11.88 10.23
N ASP A 159 10.42 11.40 9.08
CA ASP A 159 9.77 11.59 7.79
C ASP A 159 8.34 10.99 7.79
N LEU A 160 8.21 9.74 8.25
CA LEU A 160 6.91 9.06 8.38
C LEU A 160 5.97 9.75 9.39
N SER A 161 6.53 10.38 10.43
CA SER A 161 5.73 11.10 11.43
C SER A 161 5.23 12.46 10.93
N GLN A 162 5.97 13.10 10.01
CA GLN A 162 5.60 14.38 9.41
C GLN A 162 4.55 14.23 8.29
N GLU A 163 4.56 13.12 7.55
CA GLU A 163 3.54 12.83 6.53
C GLU A 163 2.11 12.69 7.10
N GLY A 164 1.97 12.33 8.38
CA GLY A 164 0.68 12.20 9.07
C GLY A 164 0.10 13.48 9.70
N GLN A 165 0.81 14.62 9.64
CA GLN A 165 0.41 15.87 10.32
C GLN A 165 0.07 17.05 9.38
N SER A 166 0.07 16.87 8.06
CA SER A 166 -0.18 17.95 7.08
C SER A 166 -1.22 17.60 6.03
#